data_AF-A0A6M6BM91-F1
#
_entry.id   AF-A0A6M6BM91-F1
#
_cell.length_a   1.000
_cell.length_b   1.000
_cell.length_c   1.000
_cell.angle_alpha   90.00
_cell.angle_beta   90.00
_cell.angle_gamma   90.00
#
_symmetry.space_group_name_H-M   'P 1'
#
loop_
_entity.id
_entity.type
_entity.pdbx_description
1 polymer ?
#
loop_
_entity_poly.entity_id
_entity_poly.type
_entity_poly.pdbx_seq_one_letter_code
_entity_poly.pdbx_strand_id
1 'polypeptide(L)'
;MEKQTIHSLAEYGVIEAVQWLKLGVETIGAFIIGLGILVSAWLFLKALLARRTADFTAIRLTLARYLALALEFQLGADILSTAIAPSWEQIGKLGAIAVIRTALNFFLSKEMKDERAVTSEKHINRRAEGSTAQE
;
A
#
# COMPACT_ATOMS: atom_id res chain seq x y z
N MET A 1 39.92 1.39 -30.71
CA MET A 1 39.73 0.37 -29.65
C MET A 1 39.59 1.01 -28.27
N GLU A 2 40.23 2.15 -28.00
CA GLU A 2 40.16 2.85 -26.70
C GLU A 2 38.79 3.49 -26.35
N LYS A 3 38.08 4.07 -27.34
CA LYS A 3 36.74 4.65 -27.10
C LYS A 3 35.69 3.64 -26.61
N GLN A 4 35.77 2.38 -27.05
CA GLN A 4 34.83 1.34 -26.60
C GLN A 4 35.01 0.99 -25.11
N THR A 5 36.24 1.07 -24.60
CA THR A 5 36.55 0.83 -23.17
C THR A 5 36.11 2.00 -22.28
N ILE A 6 36.26 3.24 -22.74
CA ILE A 6 35.82 4.43 -21.97
C ILE A 6 34.29 4.46 -21.85
N HIS A 7 33.57 4.15 -22.94
CA HIS A 7 32.11 4.08 -22.93
C HIS A 7 31.58 2.99 -21.99
N SER A 8 32.17 1.79 -22.01
CA SER A 8 31.73 0.72 -21.11
C SER A 8 32.02 1.03 -19.65
N LEU A 9 33.18 1.58 -19.31
CA LEU A 9 33.51 1.98 -17.93
C LEU A 9 32.55 3.05 -17.39
N ALA A 10 32.19 4.03 -18.22
CA ALA A 10 31.19 5.04 -17.87
C ALA A 10 29.80 4.44 -17.68
N GLU A 11 29.38 3.51 -18.55
CA GLU A 11 28.10 2.78 -18.41
C GLU A 11 28.05 1.97 -17.10
N TYR A 12 29.11 1.21 -16.78
CA TYR A 12 29.18 0.45 -15.53
C TYR A 12 29.08 1.35 -14.29
N GLY A 13 29.82 2.47 -14.28
CA GLY A 13 29.77 3.42 -13.15
C GLY A 13 28.40 4.07 -12.97
N VAL A 14 27.71 4.42 -14.05
CA VAL A 14 26.35 4.98 -14.00
C VAL A 14 25.34 3.95 -13.49
N ILE A 15 25.42 2.70 -13.97
CA ILE A 15 24.51 1.62 -13.53
C ILE A 15 24.67 1.36 -12.03
N GLU A 16 25.91 1.27 -11.55
CA GLU A 16 26.18 1.03 -10.12
C GLU A 16 25.67 2.20 -9.25
N ALA A 17 25.92 3.44 -9.67
CA ALA A 17 25.41 4.61 -8.96
C ALA A 17 23.88 4.64 -8.88
N VAL A 18 23.19 4.32 -9.97
CA VAL A 18 21.72 4.26 -10.00
C VAL A 18 21.19 3.11 -9.14
N GLN A 19 21.87 1.96 -9.07
CA GLN A 19 21.50 0.86 -8.19
C GLN A 19 21.60 1.24 -6.71
N TRP A 20 22.68 1.90 -6.30
CA TRP A 20 22.81 2.42 -4.93
C TRP A 20 21.75 3.46 -4.60
N LEU A 21 21.44 4.35 -5.55
CA LEU A 21 20.39 5.34 -5.38
C LEU A 21 19.01 4.67 -5.23
N LYS A 22 18.69 3.71 -6.09
CA LYS A 22 17.46 2.91 -6.00
C LYS A 22 17.33 2.26 -4.62
N LEU A 23 18.38 1.58 -4.15
CA LEU A 23 18.40 0.93 -2.84
C LEU A 23 18.15 1.93 -1.70
N GLY A 24 18.76 3.12 -1.77
CA GLY A 24 18.52 4.20 -0.80
C GLY A 24 17.07 4.65 -0.78
N VAL A 25 16.47 4.87 -1.96
CA VAL A 25 15.07 5.29 -2.08
C VAL A 25 14.11 4.20 -1.58
N GLU A 26 14.35 2.92 -1.91
CA GLU A 26 13.57 1.79 -1.39
C GLU A 26 13.65 1.71 0.14
N THR A 27 14.83 1.91 0.70
CA THR A 27 15.06 1.90 2.15
C THR A 27 14.27 3.01 2.84
N ILE A 28 14.26 4.22 2.27
CA ILE A 28 13.46 5.35 2.79
C ILE A 28 11.97 5.00 2.74
N GLY A 29 11.48 4.48 1.61
CA GLY A 29 10.08 4.04 1.47
C GLY A 29 9.71 2.99 2.51
N ALA A 30 10.53 1.95 2.68
CA ALA A 30 10.33 0.90 3.68
C ALA A 30 10.31 1.47 5.12
N PHE A 31 11.20 2.41 5.42
CA PHE A 31 11.24 3.08 6.72
C PHE A 31 9.96 3.89 7.00
N ILE A 32 9.47 4.64 6.02
CA ILE A 32 8.21 5.40 6.12
C ILE A 32 7.02 4.47 6.37
N ILE A 33 6.96 3.31 5.68
CA ILE A 33 5.94 2.28 5.93
C ILE A 33 6.03 1.79 7.38
N GLY A 34 7.23 1.45 7.85
CA GLY A 34 7.48 1.00 9.21
C GLY A 34 7.00 2.02 10.25
N LEU A 35 7.33 3.30 10.08
CA LEU A 35 6.86 4.37 10.95
C LEU A 35 5.33 4.49 10.95
N GLY A 36 4.71 4.45 9.78
CA GLY A 36 3.25 4.51 9.66
C GLY A 36 2.55 3.37 10.39
N ILE A 37 3.09 2.16 10.30
CA ILE A 37 2.61 0.98 11.01
C ILE A 37 2.75 1.18 12.52
N LEU A 38 3.92 1.58 13.01
CA LEU A 38 4.18 1.79 14.44
C LEU A 38 3.25 2.85 15.04
N VAL A 39 3.13 4.00 14.37
CA VAL A 39 2.24 5.09 14.80
C VAL A 39 0.79 4.61 14.84
N SER A 40 0.34 3.95 13.77
CA SER A 40 -1.06 3.49 13.68
C SER A 40 -1.38 2.40 14.69
N ALA A 41 -0.45 1.48 14.94
CA ALA A 41 -0.58 0.44 15.96
C ALA A 41 -0.66 1.03 17.37
N TRP A 42 0.17 2.03 17.68
CA TRP A 42 0.12 2.72 18.97
C TRP A 42 -1.20 3.46 19.19
N LEU A 43 -1.68 4.19 18.18
CA LEU A 43 -2.98 4.87 18.23
C LEU A 43 -4.13 3.88 18.37
N PHE A 44 -4.07 2.75 17.65
CA PHE A 44 -5.05 1.68 17.77
C PHE A 44 -5.10 1.09 19.18
N LEU A 45 -3.95 0.79 19.78
CA LEU A 45 -3.89 0.26 21.14
C LEU A 45 -4.48 1.25 22.15
N LYS A 46 -4.18 2.54 22.01
CA LYS A 46 -4.79 3.60 22.83
C LYS A 46 -6.30 3.68 22.67
N ALA A 47 -6.81 3.65 21.43
CA ALA A 47 -8.24 3.71 21.15
C ALA A 47 -8.99 2.49 21.71
N LEU A 48 -8.38 1.31 21.64
CA LEU A 48 -8.92 0.07 22.19
C LEU A 48 -9.03 0.13 23.72
N LEU A 49 -7.98 0.59 24.40
CA LEU A 49 -7.98 0.79 25.85
C LEU A 49 -9.01 1.84 26.28
N ALA A 50 -9.20 2.89 25.49
CA ALA A 50 -10.20 3.93 25.74
C ALA A 50 -11.64 3.57 25.31
N ARG A 51 -11.85 2.39 24.69
CA ARG A 51 -13.12 1.94 24.10
C ARG A 51 -13.80 2.95 23.15
N ARG A 52 -13.01 3.74 22.41
CA ARG A 52 -13.51 4.75 21.46
C ARG A 52 -13.42 4.25 20.03
N THR A 53 -14.52 3.69 19.52
CA THR A 53 -14.59 3.15 18.14
C THR A 53 -14.54 4.23 17.06
N ALA A 54 -14.89 5.48 17.38
CA ALA A 54 -14.82 6.61 16.45
C ALA A 54 -13.39 6.92 15.94
N ASP A 55 -12.36 6.52 16.69
CA ASP A 55 -10.97 6.82 16.35
C ASP A 55 -10.39 5.91 15.25
N PHE A 56 -11.10 4.83 14.87
CA PHE A 56 -10.58 3.84 13.92
C PHE A 56 -10.43 4.41 12.51
N THR A 57 -11.32 5.32 12.11
CA THR A 57 -11.22 6.02 10.83
C THR A 57 -9.98 6.93 10.79
N ALA A 58 -9.68 7.61 11.89
CA ALA A 58 -8.51 8.49 11.99
C ALA A 58 -7.19 7.69 11.96
N ILE A 59 -7.15 6.54 12.64
CA ILE A 59 -6.00 5.62 12.60
C ILE A 59 -5.78 5.11 11.17
N ARG A 60 -6.85 4.66 10.50
CA ARG A 60 -6.79 4.21 9.10
C ARG A 60 -6.26 5.30 8.17
N LEU A 61 -6.74 6.53 8.32
CA LEU A 61 -6.30 7.65 7.48
C LEU A 61 -4.84 8.01 7.74
N THR A 62 -4.38 7.89 8.99
CA THR A 62 -2.97 8.08 9.36
C THR A 62 -2.10 7.06 8.64
N LEU A 63 -2.43 5.77 8.76
CA LEU A 63 -1.72 4.70 8.04
C LEU A 63 -1.70 4.95 6.53
N ALA A 64 -2.84 5.32 5.95
CA ALA A 64 -2.98 5.59 4.52
C ALA A 64 -2.03 6.70 4.04
N ARG A 65 -1.81 7.75 4.83
CA ARG A 65 -0.88 8.85 4.48
C ARG A 65 0.58 8.39 4.43
N TYR A 66 1.02 7.60 5.41
CA TYR A 66 2.37 7.04 5.40
C TYR A 66 2.58 6.08 4.23
N LEU A 67 1.58 5.23 3.95
CA LEU A 67 1.63 4.33 2.80
C LEU A 67 1.68 5.10 1.48
N ALA A 68 0.85 6.14 1.32
CA ALA A 68 0.85 6.98 0.12
C ALA A 68 2.22 7.64 -0.10
N LEU A 69 2.81 8.22 0.94
CA LEU A 69 4.14 8.83 0.86
C LEU A 69 5.21 7.80 0.48
N ALA A 70 5.22 6.63 1.11
CA ALA A 70 6.17 5.58 0.78
C ALA A 70 6.04 5.10 -0.67
N LEU A 71 4.81 5.09 -1.22
CA LEU A 71 4.57 4.71 -2.61
C LEU A 71 5.15 5.72 -3.59
N GLU A 72 5.20 7.02 -3.27
CA GLU A 72 5.86 8.01 -4.12
C GLU A 72 7.36 7.74 -4.23
N PHE A 73 8.01 7.36 -3.11
CA PHE A 73 9.42 6.94 -3.12
C PHE A 73 9.61 5.63 -3.91
N GLN A 74 8.78 4.62 -3.68
CA GLN A 74 8.86 3.34 -4.39
C GLN A 74 8.68 3.53 -5.90
N LEU A 75 7.74 4.37 -6.32
CA LEU A 75 7.55 4.73 -7.73
C LEU A 75 8.82 5.38 -8.32
N GLY A 76 9.49 6.27 -7.56
CA GLY A 76 10.77 6.85 -7.97
C GLY A 76 11.87 5.80 -8.15
N ALA A 77 11.97 4.83 -7.23
CA ALA A 77 12.90 3.71 -7.32
C ALA A 77 12.61 2.81 -8.54
N ASP A 78 11.33 2.59 -8.85
CA ASP A 78 10.91 1.82 -10.02
C ASP A 78 11.27 2.55 -11.33
N ILE A 79 11.05 3.87 -11.40
CA ILE A 79 11.48 4.69 -12.53
C ILE A 79 13.00 4.60 -12.74
N LEU A 80 13.79 4.74 -11.67
CA LEU A 80 15.25 4.56 -11.70
C LEU A 80 15.63 3.18 -12.24
N SER A 81 14.97 2.11 -11.78
CA SER A 81 15.22 0.74 -12.24
C SER A 81 14.95 0.57 -13.74
N THR A 82 13.83 1.11 -14.23
CA THR A 82 13.46 1.02 -15.66
C THR A 82 14.38 1.85 -16.57
N ALA A 83 14.99 2.91 -16.06
CA ALA A 83 15.89 3.77 -16.82
C ALA A 83 17.25 3.12 -17.15
N ILE A 84 17.75 2.22 -16.29
CA ILE A 84 19.08 1.59 -16.46
C ILE A 84 19.03 0.13 -16.92
N ALA A 85 17.94 -0.59 -16.66
CA ALA A 85 17.81 -1.99 -17.02
C ALA A 85 16.35 -2.35 -17.27
N PRO A 86 15.87 -2.36 -18.52
CA PRO A 86 14.62 -3.01 -18.86
C PRO A 86 14.83 -4.54 -18.82
N SER A 87 15.10 -5.11 -17.64
CA SER A 87 15.14 -6.56 -17.46
C SER A 87 13.72 -7.07 -17.28
N TRP A 88 13.30 -7.99 -18.15
CA TRP A 88 11.97 -8.61 -18.10
C TRP A 88 11.65 -9.25 -16.73
N GLU A 89 12.67 -9.68 -15.99
CA GLU A 89 12.51 -10.29 -14.67
C GLU A 89 12.12 -9.27 -13.59
N GLN A 90 12.68 -8.05 -13.61
CA GLN A 90 12.29 -6.99 -12.65
C GLN A 90 10.89 -6.47 -12.94
N ILE A 91 10.55 -6.29 -14.22
CA ILE A 91 9.20 -5.90 -14.66
C ILE A 91 8.18 -6.96 -14.23
N GLY A 92 8.52 -8.24 -14.39
CA GLY A 92 7.68 -9.36 -13.93
C GLY A 92 7.42 -9.38 -12.42
N LYS A 93 8.46 -9.17 -11.60
CA LYS A 93 8.32 -9.12 -10.13
C LYS A 93 7.42 -7.96 -9.69
N LEU A 94 7.61 -6.78 -10.28
CA LEU A 94 6.79 -5.60 -9.96
C LEU A 94 5.33 -5.79 -10.37
N GLY A 95 5.10 -6.34 -11.56
CA GLY A 95 3.76 -6.68 -12.05
C GLY A 95 3.04 -7.68 -11.15
N ALA A 96 3.75 -8.72 -10.68
CA ALA A 96 3.18 -9.71 -9.76
C ALA A 96 2.74 -9.08 -8.42
N ILE A 97 3.57 -8.20 -7.83
CA ILE A 97 3.23 -7.49 -6.59
C ILE A 97 1.99 -6.61 -6.79
N ALA A 98 1.91 -5.88 -7.91
CA ALA A 98 0.78 -5.02 -8.22
C ALA A 98 -0.53 -5.80 -8.37
N VAL A 99 -0.49 -6.96 -9.05
CA VAL A 99 -1.65 -7.86 -9.20
C VAL A 99 -2.11 -8.40 -7.85
N ILE A 100 -1.19 -8.93 -7.03
CA ILE A 100 -1.52 -9.45 -5.69
C ILE A 100 -2.18 -8.37 -4.84
N ARG A 101 -1.60 -7.17 -4.82
CA ARG A 101 -2.14 -6.03 -4.07
C ARG A 101 -3.56 -5.69 -4.52
N THR A 102 -3.80 -5.67 -5.83
CA THR A 102 -5.11 -5.35 -6.40
C THR A 102 -6.14 -6.41 -6.05
N ALA A 103 -5.79 -7.69 -6.20
CA ALA A 103 -6.67 -8.81 -5.87
C ALA A 103 -7.05 -8.83 -4.39
N LEU A 104 -6.08 -8.67 -3.48
CA LEU A 104 -6.35 -8.65 -2.05
C LEU A 104 -7.25 -7.48 -1.65
N ASN A 105 -6.95 -6.26 -2.11
CA ASN A 105 -7.79 -5.10 -1.82
C ASN A 105 -9.21 -5.24 -2.40
N PHE A 106 -9.33 -5.87 -3.56
CA PHE A 106 -10.63 -6.14 -4.19
C PHE A 106 -11.47 -7.12 -3.35
N PHE A 107 -10.91 -8.25 -2.94
CA PHE A 107 -11.62 -9.24 -2.13
C PHE A 107 -12.05 -8.66 -0.78
N LEU A 108 -11.14 -7.95 -0.09
CA LEU A 108 -11.44 -7.31 1.18
C LEU A 108 -12.57 -6.28 1.05
N SER A 109 -12.53 -5.47 0.00
CA SER A 109 -13.56 -4.45 -0.27
C SER A 109 -14.91 -5.08 -0.61
N LYS A 110 -14.91 -6.26 -1.24
CA LYS A 110 -16.12 -7.00 -1.59
C LYS A 110 -16.77 -7.61 -0.35
N GLU A 111 -16.00 -8.34 0.45
CA GLU A 111 -16.50 -8.95 1.70
C GLU A 111 -17.10 -7.90 2.65
N MET A 112 -16.44 -6.74 2.78
CA MET A 112 -16.97 -5.62 3.57
C MET A 112 -18.28 -5.04 3.05
N LYS A 113 -18.52 -5.07 1.73
CA LYS A 113 -19.79 -4.62 1.14
C LYS A 113 -20.90 -5.63 1.42
N ASP A 114 -20.58 -6.92 1.30
CA ASP A 114 -21.53 -8.01 1.54
C ASP A 114 -21.99 -8.01 3.01
N GLU A 115 -21.08 -7.85 3.98
CA GLU A 115 -21.46 -7.73 5.41
C GLU A 115 -22.38 -6.53 5.71
N ARG A 116 -22.14 -5.39 5.05
CA ARG A 116 -22.97 -4.17 5.23
C ARG A 116 -24.35 -4.32 4.60
N ALA A 117 -24.46 -5.01 3.47
CA ALA A 117 -25.73 -5.29 2.82
C ALA A 117 -26.60 -6.20 3.70
N VAL A 118 -26.03 -7.29 4.23
CA VAL A 118 -26.72 -8.22 5.14
C VAL A 118 -27.19 -7.54 6.43
N THR A 119 -26.39 -6.61 6.97
CA THR A 119 -26.77 -5.84 8.16
C THR A 119 -27.91 -4.86 7.87
N SER A 120 -27.92 -4.21 6.69
CA SER A 120 -28.95 -3.24 6.32
C SER A 120 -30.31 -3.89 6.06
N GLU A 121 -30.35 -5.08 5.45
CA GLU A 121 -31.58 -5.85 5.24
C GLU A 121 -32.24 -6.28 6.56
N LYS A 122 -31.43 -6.73 7.54
CA LYS A 122 -31.93 -7.09 8.88
C LYS A 122 -32.61 -5.93 9.62
N HIS A 123 -32.15 -4.69 9.41
CA HIS A 123 -32.77 -3.52 10.04
C HIS A 123 -34.08 -3.08 9.37
N ILE A 124 -34.25 -3.34 8.07
CA ILE A 124 -35.51 -3.02 7.36
C ILE A 124 -36.58 -4.06 7.69
N ASN A 125 -36.26 -5.36 7.64
CA ASN A 125 -37.25 -6.41 7.91
C ASN A 125 -37.79 -6.36 9.35
N ARG A 126 -36.91 -6.10 10.34
CA ARG A 126 -37.32 -5.97 11.75
C ARG A 126 -38.23 -4.76 12.01
N ARG A 127 -38.17 -3.72 11.18
CA ARG A 127 -39.04 -2.54 11.27
C ARG A 127 -40.41 -2.79 10.65
N ALA A 128 -40.46 -3.58 9.58
CA ALA A 128 -41.69 -3.99 8.92
C ALA A 128 -42.49 -5.03 9.75
N GLU A 129 -41.81 -5.99 10.37
CA GLU A 129 -42.45 -6.99 11.26
C GLU A 129 -42.97 -6.36 12.57
N GLY A 130 -42.35 -5.27 13.04
CA GLY A 130 -42.78 -4.56 14.25
C GLY A 130 -44.04 -3.70 14.04
N SER A 131 -44.34 -3.25 12.81
CA SER A 131 -45.52 -2.43 12.53
C SER A 131 -46.78 -3.26 12.30
N THR A 132 -46.66 -4.48 11.79
CA THR A 132 -47.79 -5.41 11.56
C THR A 132 -48.24 -6.14 12.83
N ALA A 133 -47.43 -6.14 13.89
CA ALA A 133 -47.81 -6.73 15.18
C ALA A 133 -48.55 -5.75 16.12
N GLN A 134 -48.71 -4.49 15.72
CA GLN A 134 -49.40 -3.44 16.49
C GLN A 134 -50.78 -3.05 15.90
N GLU A 135 -51.26 -3.75 14.87
CA GLU A 135 -52.57 -3.58 14.25
C GLU A 135 -53.45 -4.81 14.54
#